data_AF-A0A6I5HS74-F1
#
_entry.id   AF-A0A6I5HS74-F1
#
_cell.length_a   1.000
_cell.length_b   1.000
_cell.length_c   1.000
_cell.angle_alpha   90.00
_cell.angle_beta   90.00
_cell.angle_gamma   90.00
#
_symmetry.space_group_name_H-M   'P 1'
#
loop_
_entity.id
_entity.type
_entity.pdbx_description
1 polymer ?
#
loop_
_entity_poly.entity_id
_entity_poly.type
_entity_poly.pdbx_seq_one_letter_code
_entity_poly.pdbx_strand_id
1 'polypeptide(L)'
;MTLQARSALRDYAQENAAHHNELATVWHDETTTPLPAWLALAPQTLATVSAWLESPTWSDSYAHWTDHTELLSSPEATVVLAEYALLGPEVAAEHQALREEILTEGATSAYRPLILGEQFADWAALTTWDESEQFLRAHPDLLELDPPDSVPGALLHAARTHDIPTAYALVRDRTALQQYIANALTSGDAEALRHAAAIEYEVFDDQLSGLTHRQAALLLAGTPDEADPESLAPLVADASPDTRNRLISETAALSAAHATQHAAHWVRIIQALAATG
;
A
#
# COMPACT_ATOMS: atom_id res chain seq x y z
N MET A 1 2.82 -12.56 -34.64
CA MET A 1 2.95 -11.33 -35.45
C MET A 1 3.47 -10.24 -34.54
N THR A 2 4.53 -9.52 -34.92
CA THR A 2 5.16 -8.48 -34.09
C THR A 2 4.38 -7.17 -34.17
N LEU A 3 4.56 -6.26 -33.21
CA LEU A 3 3.93 -4.93 -33.23
C LEU A 3 4.33 -4.13 -34.49
N GLN A 4 5.58 -4.26 -34.93
CA GLN A 4 6.07 -3.62 -36.15
C GLN A 4 5.31 -4.07 -37.41
N ALA A 5 4.96 -5.37 -37.49
CA ALA A 5 4.15 -5.88 -38.59
C ALA A 5 2.71 -5.35 -38.54
N ARG A 6 2.13 -5.20 -37.33
CA ARG A 6 0.81 -4.56 -37.15
C ARG A 6 0.82 -3.10 -37.58
N SER A 7 1.87 -2.35 -37.21
CA SER A 7 2.03 -0.95 -37.65
C SER A 7 2.08 -0.84 -39.17
N ALA A 8 2.96 -1.60 -39.82
CA ALA A 8 3.11 -1.54 -41.28
C ALA A 8 1.81 -1.90 -42.03
N LEU A 9 1.07 -2.90 -41.55
CA LEU A 9 -0.22 -3.28 -42.13
C LEU A 9 -1.29 -2.21 -41.93
N ARG A 10 -1.28 -1.52 -40.78
CA ARG A 10 -2.18 -0.40 -40.50
C ARG A 10 -1.87 0.80 -41.37
N ASP A 11 -0.60 1.17 -41.50
CA ASP A 11 -0.16 2.28 -42.35
C ASP A 11 -0.58 2.04 -43.80
N TYR A 12 -0.34 0.82 -44.31
CA TYR A 12 -0.79 0.43 -45.64
C TYR A 12 -2.32 0.54 -45.81
N ALA A 13 -3.09 0.06 -44.83
CA ALA A 13 -4.54 0.11 -44.87
C ALA A 13 -5.10 1.54 -44.84
N GLN A 14 -4.45 2.45 -44.10
CA GLN A 14 -4.81 3.87 -44.04
C GLN A 14 -4.48 4.60 -45.35
N GLU A 15 -3.30 4.35 -45.94
CA GLU A 15 -2.88 4.93 -47.21
C GLU A 15 -3.74 4.44 -48.39
N ASN A 16 -4.25 3.20 -48.30
CA ASN A 16 -4.98 2.54 -49.38
C ASN A 16 -6.46 2.31 -49.01
N ALA A 17 -7.11 3.29 -48.36
CA ALA A 17 -8.49 3.17 -47.89
C ALA A 17 -9.49 2.73 -48.98
N ALA A 18 -9.25 3.09 -50.26
CA ALA A 18 -10.06 2.66 -51.39
C ALA A 18 -10.05 1.13 -51.62
N HIS A 19 -9.02 0.43 -51.15
CA HIS A 19 -8.85 -1.01 -51.27
C HIS A 19 -9.30 -1.77 -50.02
N HIS A 20 -10.00 -1.13 -49.08
CA HIS A 20 -10.43 -1.77 -47.82
C HIS A 20 -11.20 -3.08 -48.05
N ASN A 21 -12.11 -3.11 -49.03
CA ASN A 21 -12.88 -4.31 -49.34
C ASN A 21 -12.01 -5.43 -49.93
N GLU A 22 -11.05 -5.08 -50.78
CA GLU A 22 -10.10 -6.05 -51.35
C GLU A 22 -9.19 -6.62 -50.25
N LEU A 23 -8.72 -5.77 -49.34
CA LEU A 23 -7.94 -6.20 -48.18
C LEU A 23 -8.74 -7.13 -47.27
N ALA A 24 -10.02 -6.83 -47.03
CA ALA A 24 -10.91 -7.69 -46.25
C ALA A 24 -11.11 -9.06 -46.91
N THR A 25 -11.26 -9.11 -48.24
CA THR A 25 -11.36 -10.37 -48.99
C THR A 25 -10.07 -11.17 -48.90
N VAL A 26 -8.93 -10.57 -49.21
CA VAL A 26 -7.62 -11.26 -49.15
C VAL A 26 -7.32 -11.75 -47.73
N TRP A 27 -7.61 -10.95 -46.72
CA TRP A 27 -7.42 -11.37 -45.32
C TRP A 27 -8.29 -12.58 -44.97
N HIS A 28 -9.56 -12.58 -45.39
CA HIS A 28 -10.47 -13.69 -45.14
C HIS A 28 -10.02 -14.97 -45.86
N ASP A 29 -9.61 -14.86 -47.12
CA ASP A 29 -9.16 -16.01 -47.92
C ASP A 29 -7.90 -16.66 -47.33
N GLU A 30 -6.97 -15.85 -46.80
CA GLU A 30 -5.71 -16.34 -46.24
C GLU A 30 -5.83 -16.82 -44.78
N THR A 31 -6.66 -16.16 -43.96
CA THR A 31 -6.70 -16.40 -42.51
C THR A 31 -7.97 -17.08 -42.01
N THR A 32 -9.02 -17.15 -42.85
CA THR A 32 -10.39 -17.57 -42.50
C THR A 32 -11.06 -16.72 -41.41
N THR A 33 -10.50 -15.55 -41.09
CA THR A 33 -11.01 -14.61 -40.07
C THR A 33 -11.45 -13.30 -40.70
N PRO A 34 -12.37 -12.53 -40.07
CA PRO A 34 -12.64 -11.17 -40.52
C PRO A 34 -11.42 -10.28 -40.33
N LEU A 35 -11.42 -9.13 -41.02
CA LEU A 35 -10.38 -8.13 -40.86
C LEU A 35 -10.31 -7.70 -39.38
N PRO A 36 -9.14 -7.76 -38.75
CA PRO A 36 -9.05 -7.57 -37.32
C PRO A 36 -9.24 -6.09 -36.96
N ALA A 37 -9.95 -5.84 -35.86
CA ALA A 37 -10.29 -4.49 -35.40
C ALA A 37 -9.06 -3.57 -35.22
N TRP A 38 -7.90 -4.15 -34.88
CA TRP A 38 -6.68 -3.39 -34.65
C TRP A 38 -6.12 -2.70 -35.89
N LEU A 39 -6.54 -3.15 -37.09
CA LEU A 39 -6.12 -2.59 -38.37
C LEU A 39 -6.90 -1.31 -38.72
N ALA A 40 -8.06 -1.10 -38.10
CA ALA A 40 -8.89 0.09 -38.28
C ALA A 40 -8.62 1.18 -37.22
N LEU A 41 -7.70 0.96 -36.29
CA LEU A 41 -7.38 1.92 -35.22
C LEU A 41 -6.82 3.23 -35.79
N ALA A 42 -7.34 4.36 -35.30
CA ALA A 42 -6.81 5.67 -35.66
C ALA A 42 -5.46 5.92 -34.97
N PRO A 43 -4.53 6.67 -35.61
CA PRO A 43 -3.24 7.00 -35.01
C PRO A 43 -3.37 7.76 -33.68
N GLN A 44 -4.40 8.62 -33.58
CA GLN A 44 -4.70 9.35 -32.34
C GLN A 44 -5.10 8.42 -31.19
N THR A 45 -5.85 7.34 -31.47
CA THR A 45 -6.27 6.38 -30.44
C THR A 45 -5.07 5.63 -29.88
N LEU A 46 -4.16 5.19 -30.77
CA LEU A 46 -2.90 4.58 -30.37
C LEU A 46 -2.12 5.54 -29.47
N ALA A 47 -1.82 6.75 -29.95
CA ALA A 47 -1.04 7.74 -29.21
C ALA A 47 -1.65 8.10 -27.84
N THR A 48 -2.98 8.20 -27.75
CA THR A 48 -3.66 8.55 -26.50
C THR A 48 -3.57 7.43 -25.47
N VAL A 49 -3.76 6.17 -25.88
CA VAL A 49 -3.62 5.01 -24.99
C VAL A 49 -2.15 4.77 -24.63
N SER A 50 -1.22 4.98 -25.56
CA SER A 50 0.22 4.94 -25.30
C SER A 50 0.63 5.93 -24.21
N ALA A 51 0.24 7.20 -24.37
CA ALA A 51 0.57 8.25 -23.40
C ALA A 51 -0.06 7.97 -22.02
N TRP A 52 -1.23 7.33 -21.99
CA TRP A 52 -1.85 6.89 -20.76
C TRP A 52 -1.02 5.80 -20.06
N LEU A 53 -0.64 4.75 -20.79
CA LEU A 53 0.20 3.64 -20.29
C LEU A 53 1.59 4.09 -19.82
N GLU A 54 2.10 5.18 -20.41
CA GLU A 54 3.43 5.72 -20.15
C GLU A 54 3.41 6.88 -19.13
N SER A 55 2.26 7.13 -18.48
CA SER A 55 2.14 8.17 -17.46
C SER A 55 3.10 7.91 -16.30
N PRO A 56 3.91 8.89 -15.86
CA PRO A 56 4.97 8.65 -14.89
C PRO A 56 4.48 8.50 -13.45
N THR A 57 3.28 9.02 -13.15
CA THR A 57 2.62 8.89 -11.84
C THR A 57 1.14 8.55 -12.02
N TRP A 58 0.51 8.00 -10.99
CA TRP A 58 -0.94 7.78 -11.01
C TRP A 58 -1.75 9.09 -11.07
N SER A 59 -1.20 10.18 -10.52
CA SER A 59 -1.80 11.51 -10.63
C SER A 59 -1.80 12.02 -12.08
N ASP A 60 -0.70 11.83 -12.80
CA ASP A 60 -0.60 12.17 -14.23
C ASP A 60 -1.51 11.27 -15.08
N SER A 61 -1.60 9.98 -14.74
CA SER A 61 -2.50 9.02 -15.39
C SER A 61 -3.97 9.42 -15.23
N TYR A 62 -4.36 9.86 -14.02
CA TYR A 62 -5.71 10.38 -13.75
C TYR A 62 -6.01 11.67 -14.52
N ALA A 63 -5.06 12.61 -14.56
CA ALA A 63 -5.20 13.84 -15.33
C ALA A 63 -5.37 13.55 -16.83
N HIS A 64 -4.52 12.67 -17.38
CA HIS A 64 -4.58 12.25 -18.78
C HIS A 64 -5.89 11.52 -19.10
N TRP A 65 -6.36 10.66 -18.19
CA TRP A 65 -7.67 10.01 -18.32
C TRP A 65 -8.79 11.05 -18.39
N THR A 66 -8.78 12.03 -17.50
CA THR A 66 -9.82 13.07 -17.42
C THR A 66 -9.86 13.90 -18.70
N ASP A 67 -8.70 14.25 -19.25
CA ASP A 67 -8.59 15.02 -20.50
C ASP A 67 -9.02 14.23 -21.74
N HIS A 68 -8.94 12.89 -21.71
CA HIS A 68 -9.20 12.02 -22.86
C HIS A 68 -10.29 10.97 -22.60
N THR A 69 -11.22 11.25 -21.67
CA THR A 69 -12.19 10.27 -21.18
C THR A 69 -13.01 9.62 -22.29
N GLU A 70 -13.47 10.39 -23.29
CA GLU A 70 -14.29 9.87 -24.39
C GLU A 70 -13.55 8.76 -25.17
N LEU A 71 -12.28 9.00 -25.49
CA LEU A 71 -11.46 8.06 -26.27
C LEU A 71 -11.03 6.86 -25.40
N LEU A 72 -10.56 7.10 -24.18
CA LEU A 72 -10.10 6.02 -23.31
C LEU A 72 -11.25 5.11 -22.84
N SER A 73 -12.47 5.63 -22.78
CA SER A 73 -13.68 4.85 -22.50
C SER A 73 -14.21 4.09 -23.73
N SER A 74 -13.64 4.29 -24.91
CA SER A 74 -14.15 3.72 -26.16
C SER A 74 -13.72 2.25 -26.33
N PRO A 75 -14.47 1.42 -27.07
CA PRO A 75 -14.08 0.04 -27.38
C PRO A 75 -12.71 -0.07 -28.09
N GLU A 76 -12.34 0.94 -28.87
CA GLU A 76 -11.05 1.01 -29.55
C GLU A 76 -9.88 1.03 -28.57
N ALA A 77 -10.02 1.67 -27.41
CA ALA A 77 -8.98 1.65 -26.37
C ALA A 77 -8.66 0.22 -25.88
N THR A 78 -9.69 -0.63 -25.72
CA THR A 78 -9.51 -2.06 -25.39
C THR A 78 -8.71 -2.79 -26.47
N VAL A 79 -8.96 -2.47 -27.74
CA VAL A 79 -8.22 -3.08 -28.86
C VAL A 79 -6.76 -2.64 -28.84
N VAL A 80 -6.48 -1.37 -28.52
CA VAL A 80 -5.10 -0.87 -28.36
C VAL A 80 -4.40 -1.56 -27.18
N LEU A 81 -5.06 -1.70 -26.02
CA LEU A 81 -4.50 -2.41 -24.87
C LEU A 81 -4.16 -3.87 -25.21
N ALA A 82 -5.01 -4.55 -25.98
CA ALA A 82 -4.74 -5.89 -26.48
C ALA A 82 -3.56 -5.94 -27.47
N GLU A 83 -3.27 -4.85 -28.20
CA GLU A 83 -2.02 -4.76 -28.95
C GLU A 83 -0.80 -4.56 -28.04
N TYR A 84 -0.92 -3.68 -27.05
CA TYR A 84 0.15 -3.38 -26.10
C TYR A 84 0.53 -4.57 -25.22
N ALA A 85 -0.41 -5.47 -24.94
CA ALA A 85 -0.16 -6.72 -24.25
C ALA A 85 0.87 -7.62 -24.96
N LEU A 86 1.13 -7.40 -26.25
CA LEU A 86 2.22 -8.10 -26.98
C LEU A 86 3.62 -7.62 -26.58
N LEU A 87 3.74 -6.39 -26.06
CA LEU A 87 5.00 -5.80 -25.59
C LEU A 87 5.16 -5.93 -24.07
N GLY A 88 4.09 -5.59 -23.34
CA GLY A 88 4.06 -5.52 -21.88
C GLY A 88 2.74 -6.10 -21.37
N PRO A 89 2.63 -7.43 -21.24
CA PRO A 89 1.37 -8.08 -20.87
C PRO A 89 0.86 -7.65 -19.50
N GLU A 90 1.76 -7.44 -18.54
CA GLU A 90 1.41 -7.04 -17.17
C GLU A 90 0.85 -5.61 -17.13
N VAL A 91 1.58 -4.64 -17.69
CA VAL A 91 1.15 -3.23 -17.74
C VAL A 91 -0.17 -3.07 -18.48
N ALA A 92 -0.33 -3.78 -19.62
CA ALA A 92 -1.57 -3.74 -20.38
C ALA A 92 -2.75 -4.36 -19.61
N ALA A 93 -2.53 -5.45 -18.86
CA ALA A 93 -3.56 -6.08 -18.04
C ALA A 93 -3.97 -5.18 -16.86
N GLU A 94 -2.99 -4.55 -16.20
CA GLU A 94 -3.24 -3.59 -15.11
C GLU A 94 -4.09 -2.41 -15.59
N HIS A 95 -3.73 -1.80 -16.72
CA HIS A 95 -4.50 -0.69 -17.28
C HIS A 95 -5.86 -1.13 -17.82
N GLN A 96 -5.98 -2.35 -18.34
CA GLN A 96 -7.29 -2.90 -18.71
C GLN A 96 -8.19 -3.07 -17.49
N ALA A 97 -7.68 -3.59 -16.37
CA ALA A 97 -8.43 -3.72 -15.13
C ALA A 97 -8.84 -2.35 -14.56
N LEU A 98 -7.91 -1.41 -14.52
CA LEU A 98 -8.18 -0.02 -14.11
C LEU A 98 -9.25 0.62 -14.99
N ARG A 99 -9.18 0.44 -16.31
CA ARG A 99 -10.20 0.94 -17.24
C ARG A 99 -11.59 0.37 -16.91
N GLU A 100 -11.69 -0.92 -16.64
CA GLU A 100 -12.95 -1.58 -16.29
C GLU A 100 -13.53 -1.05 -14.97
N GLU A 101 -12.68 -0.81 -13.98
CA GLU A 101 -13.05 -0.20 -12.71
C GLU A 101 -13.53 1.24 -12.89
N ILE A 102 -12.81 2.06 -13.66
CA ILE A 102 -13.20 3.43 -13.99
C ILE A 102 -14.58 3.48 -14.67
N LEU A 103 -14.85 2.56 -15.59
CA LEU A 103 -16.13 2.50 -16.29
C LEU A 103 -17.29 2.04 -15.39
N THR A 104 -16.98 1.34 -14.30
CA THR A 104 -17.98 0.80 -13.36
C THR A 104 -18.25 1.77 -12.20
N GLU A 105 -17.18 2.33 -11.62
CA GLU A 105 -17.20 3.08 -10.35
C GLU A 105 -16.86 4.57 -10.52
N GLY A 106 -16.36 4.95 -11.69
CA GLY A 106 -15.91 6.30 -11.99
C GLY A 106 -14.42 6.52 -11.69
N ALA A 107 -13.80 7.41 -12.46
CA ALA A 107 -12.35 7.61 -12.43
C ALA A 107 -11.83 8.02 -11.06
N THR A 108 -12.53 8.93 -10.36
CA THR A 108 -12.10 9.38 -9.04
C THR A 108 -12.02 8.24 -8.02
N SER A 109 -12.97 7.29 -8.05
CA SER A 109 -12.96 6.14 -7.13
C SER A 109 -11.81 5.20 -7.43
N ALA A 110 -11.64 4.84 -8.70
CA ALA A 110 -10.63 3.89 -9.15
C ALA A 110 -9.19 4.40 -8.94
N TYR A 111 -8.94 5.69 -9.17
CA TYR A 111 -7.59 6.26 -9.02
C TYR A 111 -7.22 6.64 -7.59
N ARG A 112 -8.19 6.92 -6.71
CA ARG A 112 -7.90 7.33 -5.31
C ARG A 112 -6.96 6.37 -4.59
N PRO A 113 -7.21 5.05 -4.53
CA PRO A 113 -6.31 4.14 -3.83
C PRO A 113 -4.90 4.07 -4.46
N LEU A 114 -4.81 4.17 -5.79
CA LEU A 114 -3.53 4.14 -6.51
C LEU A 114 -2.68 5.39 -6.20
N ILE A 115 -3.31 6.57 -6.24
CA ILE A 115 -2.66 7.85 -5.92
C ILE A 115 -2.22 7.88 -4.45
N LEU A 116 -3.08 7.46 -3.52
CA LEU A 116 -2.71 7.40 -2.11
C LEU A 116 -1.60 6.38 -1.83
N GLY A 117 -1.60 5.24 -2.53
CA GLY A 117 -0.54 4.24 -2.43
C GLY A 117 0.82 4.76 -2.89
N GLU A 118 0.87 5.49 -3.99
CA GLU A 118 2.08 6.16 -4.49
C GLU A 118 2.58 7.23 -3.51
N GLN A 119 1.68 8.13 -3.06
CA GLN A 119 2.02 9.16 -2.06
C GLN A 119 2.51 8.55 -0.74
N PHE A 120 1.93 7.43 -0.32
CA PHE A 120 2.38 6.73 0.88
C PHE A 120 3.78 6.13 0.69
N ALA A 121 4.06 5.53 -0.47
CA ALA A 121 5.40 5.01 -0.78
C ALA A 121 6.45 6.12 -0.80
N ASP A 122 6.15 7.26 -1.43
CA ASP A 122 7.02 8.44 -1.44
C ASP A 122 7.26 8.97 -0.02
N TRP A 123 6.21 9.08 0.78
CA TRP A 123 6.29 9.53 2.17
C TRP A 123 7.12 8.58 3.04
N ALA A 124 6.91 7.27 2.90
CA ALA A 124 7.63 6.24 3.66
C ALA A 124 9.11 6.12 3.26
N ALA A 125 9.47 6.56 2.06
CA ALA A 125 10.86 6.60 1.58
C ALA A 125 11.65 7.81 2.09
N LEU A 126 11.00 8.81 2.70
CA LEU A 126 11.68 9.98 3.26
C LEU A 126 12.58 9.58 4.43
N THR A 127 13.77 10.20 4.48
CA THR A 127 14.83 9.78 5.42
C THR A 127 14.93 10.65 6.67
N THR A 128 14.18 11.75 6.73
CA THR A 128 14.18 12.67 7.86
C THR A 128 12.76 12.90 8.38
N TRP A 129 12.62 13.02 9.71
CA TRP A 129 11.34 13.28 10.34
C TRP A 129 10.75 14.64 9.96
N ASP A 130 11.59 15.63 9.67
CA ASP A 130 11.15 16.97 9.28
C ASP A 130 10.55 17.00 7.87
N GLU A 131 11.19 16.33 6.91
CA GLU A 131 10.62 16.16 5.55
C GLU A 131 9.35 15.33 5.61
N SER A 132 9.37 14.23 6.38
CA SER A 132 8.21 13.37 6.58
C SER A 132 7.02 14.15 7.16
N GLU A 133 7.23 14.98 8.18
CA GLU A 133 6.17 15.79 8.77
C GLU A 133 5.64 16.85 7.80
N GLN A 134 6.54 17.54 7.09
CA GLN A 134 6.16 18.51 6.08
C GLN A 134 5.32 17.86 4.96
N PHE A 135 5.71 16.67 4.52
CA PHE A 135 5.00 15.92 3.49
C PHE A 135 3.59 15.54 3.95
N LEU A 136 3.45 14.98 5.16
CA LEU A 136 2.13 14.60 5.69
C LEU A 136 1.20 15.82 5.86
N ARG A 137 1.75 16.98 6.26
CA ARG A 137 0.97 18.24 6.34
C ARG A 137 0.50 18.73 4.97
N ALA A 138 1.30 18.50 3.93
CA ALA A 138 0.94 18.85 2.55
C ALA A 138 -0.07 17.85 1.92
N HIS A 139 -0.13 16.62 2.43
CA HIS A 139 -0.96 15.53 1.91
C HIS A 139 -1.86 14.93 3.01
N PRO A 140 -2.86 15.69 3.51
CA PRO A 140 -3.71 15.24 4.62
C PRO A 140 -4.58 14.02 4.27
N ASP A 141 -4.81 13.76 2.98
CA ASP A 141 -5.60 12.61 2.51
C ASP A 141 -4.91 11.26 2.85
N LEU A 142 -3.59 11.26 3.12
CA LEU A 142 -2.90 10.06 3.63
C LEU A 142 -3.46 9.57 4.97
N LEU A 143 -4.11 10.44 5.76
CA LEU A 143 -4.77 10.04 6.99
C LEU A 143 -5.96 9.09 6.76
N GLU A 144 -6.43 8.94 5.53
CA GLU A 144 -7.47 7.95 5.19
C GLU A 144 -6.92 6.53 5.07
N LEU A 145 -5.59 6.37 4.96
CA LEU A 145 -4.96 5.08 4.87
C LEU A 145 -4.85 4.39 6.24
N ASP A 146 -4.97 3.08 6.21
CA ASP A 146 -4.69 2.21 7.35
C ASP A 146 -3.64 1.16 6.95
N PRO A 147 -2.36 1.57 6.81
CA PRO A 147 -1.30 0.67 6.37
C PRO A 147 -0.94 -0.36 7.45
N PRO A 148 -0.26 -1.46 7.08
CA PRO A 148 0.18 -2.48 8.03
C PRO A 148 1.19 -1.93 9.07
N ASP A 149 1.47 -2.74 10.10
CA ASP A 149 2.41 -2.45 11.18
C ASP A 149 3.75 -1.91 10.66
N SER A 150 3.95 -0.61 10.85
CA SER A 150 5.14 0.13 10.42
C SER A 150 5.18 1.47 11.12
N VAL A 151 6.34 2.14 11.17
CA VAL A 151 6.43 3.51 11.71
C VAL A 151 5.53 4.51 10.95
N PRO A 152 5.48 4.53 9.61
CA PRO A 152 4.50 5.34 8.88
C PRO A 152 3.05 5.08 9.31
N GLY A 153 2.66 3.81 9.49
CA GLY A 153 1.33 3.47 10.00
C GLY A 153 1.07 3.96 11.41
N ALA A 154 2.06 3.87 12.30
CA ALA A 154 1.99 4.42 13.65
C ALA A 154 1.81 5.94 13.67
N LEU A 155 2.53 6.65 12.79
CA LEU A 155 2.39 8.10 12.63
C LEU A 155 0.98 8.48 12.12
N LEU A 156 0.42 7.77 11.13
CA LEU A 156 -0.93 8.02 10.65
C LEU A 156 -1.99 7.76 11.73
N HIS A 157 -1.87 6.66 12.49
CA HIS A 157 -2.77 6.37 13.60
C HIS A 157 -2.72 7.46 14.67
N ALA A 158 -1.52 7.83 15.15
CA ALA A 158 -1.37 8.88 16.16
C ALA A 158 -1.87 10.24 15.67
N ALA A 159 -1.65 10.56 14.38
CA ALA A 159 -2.11 11.81 13.78
C ALA A 159 -3.64 11.87 13.65
N ARG A 160 -4.30 10.75 13.33
CA ARG A 160 -5.76 10.62 13.32
C ARG A 160 -6.37 10.79 14.72
N THR A 161 -5.76 10.17 15.73
CA THR A 161 -6.26 10.16 17.12
C THR A 161 -6.00 11.49 17.85
N HIS A 162 -4.91 12.17 17.50
CA HIS A 162 -4.49 13.42 18.12
C HIS A 162 -4.30 14.53 17.07
N ASP A 163 -3.07 14.72 16.61
CA ASP A 163 -2.70 15.63 15.53
C ASP A 163 -1.30 15.26 14.99
N ILE A 164 -0.93 15.83 13.84
CA ILE A 164 0.37 15.59 13.20
C ILE A 164 1.54 15.94 14.13
N PRO A 165 1.61 17.13 14.77
CA PRO A 165 2.71 17.44 15.69
C PRO A 165 2.89 16.43 16.83
N THR A 166 1.79 15.94 17.41
CA THR A 166 1.81 14.95 18.49
C THR A 166 2.34 13.61 17.97
N ALA A 167 1.91 13.17 16.78
CA ALA A 167 2.44 11.96 16.16
C ALA A 167 3.97 12.01 15.98
N TYR A 168 4.48 13.13 15.47
CA TYR A 168 5.93 13.29 15.29
C TYR A 168 6.71 13.52 16.59
N ALA A 169 6.05 13.96 17.66
CA ALA A 169 6.68 13.96 18.98
C ALA A 169 7.06 12.54 19.42
N LEU A 170 6.26 11.52 19.06
CA LEU A 170 6.52 10.12 19.42
C LEU A 170 7.83 9.59 18.85
N VAL A 171 8.19 9.97 17.62
CA VAL A 171 9.43 9.51 16.96
C VAL A 171 10.65 10.40 17.28
N ARG A 172 10.44 11.60 17.84
CA ARG A 172 11.50 12.57 18.17
C ARG A 172 11.88 12.58 19.64
N ASP A 173 10.91 12.33 20.53
CA ASP A 173 11.10 12.39 21.97
C ASP A 173 10.65 11.07 22.62
N ARG A 174 11.61 10.33 23.15
CA ARG A 174 11.36 9.09 23.88
C ARG A 174 10.42 9.29 25.06
N THR A 175 10.42 10.46 25.69
CA THR A 175 9.50 10.77 26.80
C THR A 175 8.05 10.84 26.33
N ALA A 176 7.81 11.46 25.18
CA ALA A 176 6.48 11.54 24.57
C ALA A 176 5.97 10.12 24.22
N LEU A 177 6.82 9.28 23.63
CA LEU A 177 6.48 7.88 23.36
C LEU A 177 6.14 7.11 24.64
N GLN A 178 6.93 7.24 25.70
CA GLN A 178 6.67 6.52 26.95
C GLN A 178 5.37 6.99 27.63
N GLN A 179 5.01 8.27 27.52
CA GLN A 179 3.71 8.77 27.98
C GLN A 179 2.56 8.18 27.15
N TYR A 180 2.71 8.11 25.83
CA TYR A 180 1.74 7.50 24.94
C TYR A 180 1.51 6.02 25.25
N ILE A 181 2.60 5.27 25.48
CA ILE A 181 2.56 3.86 25.92
C ILE A 181 1.87 3.73 27.27
N ALA A 182 2.24 4.53 28.27
CA ALA A 182 1.63 4.46 29.59
C ALA A 182 0.12 4.69 29.54
N ASN A 183 -0.35 5.60 28.68
CA ASN A 183 -1.77 5.82 28.44
C ASN A 183 -2.42 4.60 27.80
N ALA A 184 -1.83 4.03 26.75
CA ALA A 184 -2.34 2.83 26.06
C ALA A 184 -2.40 1.61 27.01
N LEU A 185 -1.38 1.42 27.84
CA LEU A 185 -1.34 0.38 28.87
C LEU A 185 -2.46 0.57 29.91
N THR A 186 -2.75 1.82 30.28
CA THR A 186 -3.78 2.14 31.29
C THR A 186 -5.20 1.94 30.73
N SER A 187 -5.44 2.29 29.47
CA SER A 187 -6.75 2.13 28.83
C SER A 187 -6.99 0.74 28.26
N GLY A 188 -5.94 -0.07 28.09
CA GLY A 188 -6.01 -1.34 27.37
C GLY A 188 -6.21 -1.15 25.87
N ASP A 189 -5.69 -0.05 25.30
CA ASP A 189 -5.83 0.26 23.88
C ASP A 189 -4.84 -0.55 23.05
N ALA A 190 -5.35 -1.61 22.42
CA ALA A 190 -4.56 -2.52 21.60
C ALA A 190 -3.93 -1.84 20.38
N GLU A 191 -4.66 -0.94 19.70
CA GLU A 191 -4.16 -0.29 18.49
C GLU A 191 -3.06 0.71 18.81
N ALA A 192 -3.29 1.57 19.82
CA ALA A 192 -2.28 2.52 20.26
C ALA A 192 -1.01 1.80 20.73
N LEU A 193 -1.13 0.69 21.47
CA LEU A 193 0.00 -0.10 21.94
C LEU A 193 0.76 -0.78 20.80
N ARG A 194 0.05 -1.33 19.81
CA ARG A 194 0.64 -1.92 18.59
C ARG A 194 1.45 -0.90 17.80
N HIS A 195 0.93 0.31 17.61
CA HIS A 195 1.62 1.37 16.89
C HIS A 195 2.82 1.93 17.67
N ALA A 196 2.69 2.09 18.99
CA ALA A 196 3.80 2.51 19.83
C ALA A 196 4.95 1.49 19.82
N ALA A 197 4.62 0.19 19.81
CA ALA A 197 5.59 -0.90 19.71
C ALA A 197 6.43 -0.84 18.42
N ALA A 198 5.83 -0.47 17.29
CA ALA A 198 6.56 -0.28 16.03
C ALA A 198 7.59 0.87 16.16
N ILE A 199 7.22 1.98 16.81
CA ILE A 199 8.14 3.09 17.05
C ILE A 199 9.27 2.70 18.02
N GLU A 200 8.97 1.98 19.11
CA GLU A 200 10.01 1.48 20.01
C GLU A 200 11.03 0.60 19.28
N TYR A 201 10.55 -0.32 18.45
CA TYR A 201 11.38 -1.27 17.72
C TYR A 201 12.23 -0.59 16.64
N GLU A 202 11.62 0.20 15.75
CA GLU A 202 12.28 0.70 14.54
C GLU A 202 13.00 2.04 14.75
N VAL A 203 12.48 2.93 15.62
CA VAL A 203 13.03 4.29 15.81
C VAL A 203 14.01 4.35 16.98
N PHE A 204 13.68 3.71 18.09
CA PHE A 204 14.49 3.75 19.31
C PHE A 204 15.35 2.52 19.54
N ASP A 205 15.31 1.54 18.61
CA ASP A 205 16.02 0.26 18.69
C ASP A 205 15.80 -0.48 20.02
N ASP A 206 14.61 -0.30 20.62
CA ASP A 206 14.20 -0.98 21.85
C ASP A 206 13.39 -2.23 21.51
N GLN A 207 14.09 -3.20 20.93
CA GLN A 207 13.49 -4.40 20.36
C GLN A 207 12.72 -5.22 21.41
N LEU A 208 13.24 -5.32 22.64
CA LEU A 208 12.58 -6.07 23.70
C LEU A 208 11.27 -5.41 24.12
N SER A 209 11.26 -4.09 24.32
CA SER A 209 10.03 -3.37 24.68
C SER A 209 9.01 -3.44 23.54
N GLY A 210 9.46 -3.16 22.32
CA GLY A 210 8.62 -3.22 21.12
C GLY A 210 7.97 -4.59 20.93
N LEU A 211 8.73 -5.69 20.96
CA LEU A 211 8.16 -7.03 20.81
C LEU A 211 7.23 -7.40 21.98
N THR A 212 7.54 -6.98 23.21
CA THR A 212 6.68 -7.24 24.36
C THR A 212 5.34 -6.53 24.23
N HIS A 213 5.36 -5.23 23.92
CA HIS A 213 4.14 -4.43 23.74
C HIS A 213 3.34 -4.88 22.52
N ARG A 214 3.99 -5.30 21.43
CA ARG A 214 3.30 -5.92 20.28
C ARG A 214 2.53 -7.17 20.68
N GLN A 215 3.15 -8.07 21.45
CA GLN A 215 2.46 -9.28 21.93
C GLN A 215 1.32 -8.95 22.88
N ALA A 216 1.51 -8.00 23.80
CA ALA A 216 0.45 -7.52 24.66
C ALA A 216 -0.72 -6.93 23.86
N ALA A 217 -0.44 -6.17 22.80
CA ALA A 217 -1.44 -5.62 21.89
C ALA A 217 -2.26 -6.73 21.17
N LEU A 218 -1.61 -7.79 20.70
CA LEU A 218 -2.31 -8.95 20.10
C LEU A 218 -3.29 -9.62 21.07
N LEU A 219 -2.88 -9.77 22.34
CA LEU A 219 -3.75 -10.34 23.37
C LEU A 219 -4.93 -9.40 23.69
N LEU A 220 -4.72 -8.08 23.72
CA LEU A 220 -5.79 -7.09 23.90
C LEU A 220 -6.74 -7.03 22.68
N ALA A 221 -6.23 -7.26 21.47
CA ALA A 221 -7.01 -7.33 20.23
C ALA A 221 -7.79 -8.65 20.07
N GLY A 222 -7.57 -9.63 20.94
CA GLY A 222 -8.24 -10.94 20.89
C GLY A 222 -7.65 -11.90 19.84
N THR A 223 -6.41 -11.69 19.41
CA THR A 223 -5.67 -12.53 18.45
C THR A 223 -4.45 -13.21 19.12
N PRO A 224 -4.65 -13.98 20.20
CA PRO A 224 -3.55 -14.53 21.00
C PRO A 224 -2.67 -15.54 20.23
N ASP A 225 -3.21 -16.20 19.20
CA ASP A 225 -2.52 -17.24 18.45
C ASP A 225 -1.42 -16.67 17.53
N GLU A 226 -1.44 -15.36 17.28
CA GLU A 226 -0.38 -14.63 16.57
C GLU A 226 0.77 -14.22 17.49
N ALA A 227 0.60 -14.32 18.81
CA ALA A 227 1.65 -13.98 19.76
C ALA A 227 2.69 -15.10 19.85
N ASP A 228 3.97 -14.73 19.79
CA ASP A 228 5.10 -15.63 19.97
C ASP A 228 5.98 -15.20 21.15
N PRO A 229 5.66 -15.64 22.40
CA PRO A 229 6.46 -15.30 23.57
C PRO A 229 7.90 -15.82 23.51
N GLU A 230 8.16 -16.87 22.74
CA GLU A 230 9.49 -17.48 22.64
C GLU A 230 10.46 -16.57 21.86
N SER A 231 9.94 -15.71 20.98
CA SER A 231 10.72 -14.67 20.30
C SER A 231 11.39 -13.66 21.24
N LEU A 232 10.93 -13.53 22.49
CA LEU A 232 11.54 -12.63 23.48
C LEU A 232 12.86 -13.18 24.06
N ALA A 233 13.01 -14.51 24.11
CA ALA A 233 14.15 -15.17 24.74
C ALA A 233 15.54 -14.65 24.28
N PRO A 234 15.83 -14.49 22.98
CA PRO A 234 17.13 -13.96 22.55
C PRO A 234 17.38 -12.53 23.02
N LEU A 235 16.35 -11.70 23.15
CA LEU A 235 16.47 -10.29 23.53
C LEU A 235 16.61 -10.09 25.05
N VAL A 236 16.06 -11.01 25.84
CA VAL A 236 16.10 -10.97 27.30
C VAL A 236 17.52 -11.15 27.84
N ALA A 237 18.38 -11.89 27.14
CA ALA A 237 19.75 -12.16 27.54
C ALA A 237 20.61 -10.89 27.64
N ASP A 238 20.42 -9.96 26.71
CA ASP A 238 21.19 -8.72 26.60
C ASP A 238 20.51 -7.53 27.30
N ALA A 239 19.28 -7.70 27.77
CA ALA A 239 18.49 -6.63 28.38
C ALA A 239 18.86 -6.38 29.86
N SER A 240 18.84 -5.09 30.23
CA SER A 240 19.05 -4.69 31.62
C SER A 240 17.97 -5.29 32.55
N PRO A 241 18.31 -5.61 33.82
CA PRO A 241 17.31 -6.04 34.80
C PRO A 241 16.16 -5.04 34.98
N ASP A 242 16.46 -3.73 34.89
CA ASP A 242 15.45 -2.68 35.05
C ASP A 242 14.43 -2.69 33.88
N THR A 243 14.90 -2.83 32.64
CA THR A 243 14.02 -2.99 31.47
C THR A 243 13.13 -4.21 31.62
N ARG A 244 13.70 -5.36 32.01
CA ARG A 244 12.94 -6.61 32.19
C ARG A 244 11.91 -6.49 33.30
N ASN A 245 12.29 -5.96 34.45
CA ASN A 245 11.38 -5.76 35.58
C ASN A 245 10.24 -4.81 35.25
N ARG A 246 10.53 -3.73 34.50
CA ARG A 246 9.51 -2.81 33.99
C ARG A 246 8.50 -3.53 33.10
N LEU A 247 8.98 -4.24 32.07
CA LEU A 247 8.10 -4.94 31.12
C LEU A 247 7.27 -6.06 31.78
N ILE A 248 7.85 -6.77 32.75
CA ILE A 248 7.13 -7.75 33.58
C ILE A 248 6.01 -7.05 34.36
N SER A 249 6.31 -5.91 34.99
CA SER A 249 5.32 -5.14 35.76
C SER A 249 4.20 -4.61 34.87
N GLU A 250 4.52 -4.05 33.72
CA GLU A 250 3.55 -3.53 32.74
C GLU A 250 2.64 -4.66 32.23
N THR A 251 3.23 -5.78 31.81
CA THR A 251 2.49 -6.97 31.33
C THR A 251 1.62 -7.57 32.43
N ALA A 252 2.11 -7.64 33.67
CA ALA A 252 1.34 -8.14 34.81
C ALA A 252 0.17 -7.22 35.16
N ALA A 253 0.35 -5.89 35.06
CA ALA A 253 -0.72 -4.93 35.28
C ALA A 253 -1.81 -5.05 34.22
N LEU A 254 -1.43 -5.14 32.94
CA LEU A 254 -2.36 -5.41 31.83
C LEU A 254 -3.11 -6.72 32.03
N SER A 255 -2.39 -7.79 32.36
CA SER A 255 -3.00 -9.07 32.68
C SER A 255 -3.99 -8.90 33.84
N ALA A 256 -3.64 -8.29 34.95
CA ALA A 256 -4.57 -8.10 36.07
C ALA A 256 -5.85 -7.33 35.68
N ALA A 257 -5.74 -6.33 34.81
CA ALA A 257 -6.86 -5.52 34.34
C ALA A 257 -7.72 -6.21 33.26
N HIS A 258 -7.13 -7.05 32.41
CA HIS A 258 -7.75 -7.60 31.20
C HIS A 258 -7.73 -9.15 31.10
N ALA A 259 -7.25 -9.86 32.13
CA ALA A 259 -7.01 -11.32 32.15
C ALA A 259 -8.27 -12.19 32.00
N THR A 260 -9.47 -11.62 31.99
CA THR A 260 -10.67 -12.38 31.60
C THR A 260 -10.52 -13.00 30.20
N GLN A 261 -9.60 -12.48 29.38
CA GLN A 261 -9.23 -13.03 28.08
C GLN A 261 -7.76 -13.51 28.11
N HIS A 262 -7.51 -14.71 27.55
CA HIS A 262 -6.17 -15.25 27.23
C HIS A 262 -5.15 -15.37 28.38
N ALA A 263 -5.58 -15.59 29.63
CA ALA A 263 -4.72 -15.68 30.82
C ALA A 263 -3.45 -16.55 30.66
N ALA A 264 -3.54 -17.68 29.95
CA ALA A 264 -2.37 -18.54 29.70
C ALA A 264 -1.30 -17.86 28.82
N HIS A 265 -1.69 -17.07 27.83
CA HIS A 265 -0.76 -16.34 26.97
C HIS A 265 -0.06 -15.20 27.72
N TRP A 266 -0.80 -14.46 28.56
CA TRP A 266 -0.21 -13.45 29.45
C TRP A 266 0.88 -14.04 30.35
N VAL A 267 0.62 -15.20 30.95
CA VAL A 267 1.60 -15.90 31.79
C VAL A 267 2.83 -16.31 31.00
N ARG A 268 2.68 -16.79 29.75
CA ARG A 268 3.82 -17.16 28.88
C ARG A 268 4.71 -15.96 28.56
N ILE A 269 4.15 -14.79 28.28
CA ILE A 269 4.92 -13.55 28.04
C ILE A 269 5.73 -13.19 29.30
N ILE A 270 5.09 -13.18 30.47
CA ILE A 270 5.76 -12.87 31.75
C ILE A 270 6.89 -13.87 32.04
N GLN A 271 6.65 -15.16 31.80
CA GLN A 271 7.66 -16.20 31.97
C GLN A 271 8.84 -16.02 31.01
N ALA A 272 8.59 -15.67 29.75
CA ALA A 272 9.64 -15.40 28.77
C ALA A 272 10.52 -14.21 29.20
N LEU A 273 9.91 -13.12 29.71
CA LEU A 273 10.64 -11.96 30.23
C LEU A 273 11.44 -12.26 31.51
N ALA A 274 10.91 -13.14 32.37
CA ALA A 274 11.54 -13.54 33.63
C ALA A 274 12.61 -14.62 33.45
N ALA A 275 12.70 -15.24 32.27
CA ALA A 275 13.72 -16.25 31.99
C ALA A 275 15.11 -15.61 32.13
N THR A 276 15.94 -16.16 33.01
CA THR A 276 17.36 -15.83 33.05
C THR A 276 18.07 -16.72 32.04
N GLY A 277 18.78 -16.12 31.09
CA GLY A 277 19.73 -16.84 30.23
C GLY A 277 20.81 -17.56 31.02
#